data_AF-A0AA35ZD79-F1
#
_entry.id   AF-A0AA35ZD79-F1
#
_cell.length_a   1.000
_cell.length_b   1.000
_cell.length_c   1.000
_cell.angle_alpha   90.00
_cell.angle_beta   90.00
_cell.angle_gamma   90.00
#
_symmetry.space_group_name_H-M   'P 1'
#
loop_
_entity.id
_entity.type
_entity.pdbx_description
1 polymer ?
#
loop_
_entity_poly.entity_id
_entity_poly.type
_entity_poly.pdbx_seq_one_letter_code
_entity_poly.pdbx_strand_id
1 'polypeptide(L)'
;MGGSDRSRHQVNSKWKDLQKKCNVFNGIYNRKMNNVASRRSEADVLQSSLSEYQRTINQKVGEDSPPPSSKRTKTSSSNAYRSSSDPQYPLGFSPQQQQSFSIEDSPPQRKRKGKKAESTSSIENEMFDLLKQIAGIKTATETQAEQRQRYQEQKLRILEASEKRKTQLLDREIENQDMEYFLRPHDHLT
;
A
#
# COMPACT_ATOMS: atom_id res chain seq x y z
N MET A 1 -7.72 -27.90 20.43
CA MET A 1 -7.89 -26.44 20.20
C MET A 1 -6.77 -25.72 20.94
N GLY A 2 -5.60 -25.58 20.31
CA GLY A 2 -4.42 -24.94 20.93
C GLY A 2 -4.38 -23.46 20.56
N GLY A 3 -4.90 -22.59 21.43
CA GLY A 3 -4.74 -21.15 21.29
C GLY A 3 -3.27 -20.81 21.52
N SER A 4 -2.55 -20.46 20.46
CA SER A 4 -1.21 -19.91 20.59
C SER A 4 -1.32 -18.52 21.19
N ASP A 5 -1.12 -18.41 22.51
CA ASP A 5 -0.99 -17.14 23.20
C ASP A 5 0.22 -16.39 22.63
N ARG A 6 -0.05 -15.49 21.69
CA ARG A 6 0.95 -14.61 21.10
C ARG A 6 1.46 -13.69 22.20
N SER A 7 2.77 -13.72 22.45
CA SER A 7 3.38 -12.84 23.44
C SER A 7 3.15 -11.38 23.04
N ARG A 8 2.89 -10.51 24.02
CA ARG A 8 2.76 -9.04 23.84
C ARG A 8 3.88 -8.46 22.97
N HIS A 9 5.10 -8.98 23.10
CA HIS A 9 6.24 -8.56 22.30
C HIS A 9 6.12 -8.92 20.81
N GLN A 10 5.54 -10.08 20.49
CA GLN A 10 5.31 -10.52 19.11
C GLN A 10 4.26 -9.65 18.43
N VAL A 11 3.16 -9.35 19.14
CA VAL A 11 2.11 -8.47 18.63
C VAL A 11 2.65 -7.05 18.40
N ASN A 12 3.40 -6.51 19.36
CA ASN A 12 3.98 -5.17 19.24
C ASN A 12 5.03 -5.08 18.12
N SER A 13 5.88 -6.10 17.97
CA SER A 13 6.87 -6.14 16.87
C SER A 13 6.20 -6.16 15.50
N LYS A 14 5.16 -7.00 15.32
CA LYS A 14 4.38 -7.05 14.08
C LYS A 14 3.66 -5.72 13.79
N TRP A 15 3.09 -5.11 14.82
CA TRP A 15 2.44 -3.80 14.68
C TRP A 15 3.44 -2.75 14.21
N LYS A 16 4.64 -2.70 14.80
CA LYS A 16 5.70 -1.77 14.39
C LYS A 16 6.16 -2.01 12.95
N ASP A 17 6.30 -3.27 12.53
CA ASP A 17 6.64 -3.61 11.15
C ASP A 17 5.56 -3.16 10.15
N LEU A 18 4.29 -3.44 10.47
CA LEU A 18 3.15 -3.02 9.65
C LEU A 18 3.04 -1.50 9.58
N GLN A 19 3.19 -0.81 10.71
CA GLN A 19 3.22 0.64 10.77
C GLN A 19 4.35 1.22 9.89
N LYS A 20 5.55 0.61 9.92
CA LYS A 20 6.66 1.02 9.06
C LYS A 20 6.32 0.85 7.59
N LYS A 21 5.72 -0.27 7.21
CA LYS A 21 5.25 -0.55 5.84
C LYS A 21 4.21 0.45 5.37
N CYS A 22 3.21 0.74 6.20
CA CYS A 22 2.20 1.77 5.94
C CYS A 22 2.82 3.16 5.76
N ASN A 23 3.76 3.54 6.63
CA ASN A 23 4.44 4.83 6.53
C ASN A 23 5.24 4.98 5.22
N VAL A 24 5.93 3.92 4.78
CA VAL A 24 6.67 3.93 3.51
C VAL A 24 5.70 4.08 2.34
N PHE A 25 4.61 3.32 2.32
CA PHE A 25 3.59 3.43 1.29
C PHE A 25 2.95 4.82 1.26
N ASN A 26 2.56 5.36 2.41
CA ASN A 26 1.98 6.70 2.52
C ASN A 26 2.94 7.78 2.00
N GLY A 27 4.24 7.65 2.28
CA GLY A 27 5.25 8.56 1.76
C GLY A 27 5.31 8.55 0.22
N ILE A 28 5.24 7.37 -0.40
CA ILE A 28 5.22 7.20 -1.86
C ILE A 28 3.92 7.79 -2.43
N TYR A 29 2.78 7.46 -1.83
CA TYR A 29 1.47 7.92 -2.27
C TYR A 29 1.35 9.44 -2.24
N ASN A 30 1.66 10.06 -1.11
CA ASN A 30 1.59 11.52 -0.95
C ASN A 30 2.54 12.23 -1.92
N ARG A 31 3.75 11.68 -2.11
CA ARG A 31 4.69 12.20 -3.11
C ARG A 31 4.08 12.16 -4.51
N LYS A 32 3.42 11.07 -4.91
CA LYS A 32 2.81 10.99 -6.24
C LYS A 32 1.61 11.91 -6.37
N MET A 33 0.72 11.93 -5.38
CA MET A 33 -0.43 12.83 -5.35
C MET A 33 -0.02 14.29 -5.50
N ASN A 34 1.05 14.72 -4.83
CA ASN A 34 1.54 16.10 -4.92
C ASN A 34 2.18 16.44 -6.29
N ASN A 35 2.62 15.43 -7.05
CA ASN A 35 3.24 15.60 -8.37
C ASN A 35 2.28 15.31 -9.53
N VAL A 36 1.02 14.99 -9.24
CA VAL A 36 0.03 14.65 -10.26
C VAL A 36 -0.44 15.92 -10.97
N ALA A 37 -0.20 15.96 -12.28
CA ALA A 37 -0.81 16.96 -13.14
C ALA A 37 -2.34 16.79 -13.11
N SER A 38 -3.06 17.92 -13.01
CA SER A 38 -4.51 17.98 -13.06
C SER A 38 -5.02 17.26 -14.31
N ARG A 39 -5.44 16.00 -14.15
CA ARG A 39 -6.09 15.07 -15.12
C ARG A 39 -5.78 13.58 -14.88
N ARG A 40 -4.83 13.20 -14.02
CA ARG A 40 -4.68 11.77 -13.66
C ARG A 40 -5.70 11.34 -12.61
N SER A 41 -6.24 10.13 -12.78
CA SER A 41 -7.15 9.55 -11.79
C SER A 41 -6.38 9.14 -10.53
N GLU A 42 -7.00 9.30 -9.36
CA GLU A 42 -6.44 8.84 -8.08
C GLU A 42 -6.16 7.33 -8.09
N ALA A 43 -6.97 6.55 -8.83
CA ALA A 43 -6.77 5.12 -9.01
C ALA A 43 -5.42 4.81 -9.69
N ASP A 44 -5.03 5.58 -10.70
CA ASP A 44 -3.73 5.42 -11.37
C ASP A 44 -2.58 5.77 -10.42
N VAL A 45 -2.78 6.75 -9.53
CA VAL A 45 -1.79 7.15 -8.53
C VAL A 45 -1.59 6.06 -7.50
N LEU A 46 -2.68 5.45 -7.02
CA LEU A 46 -2.64 4.32 -6.10
C LEU A 46 -1.92 3.11 -6.73
N GLN A 47 -2.26 2.76 -7.98
CA GLN A 47 -1.63 1.65 -8.68
C GLN A 47 -0.14 1.90 -8.90
N SER A 48 0.24 3.10 -9.33
CA SER A 48 1.64 3.49 -9.48
C SER A 48 2.39 3.47 -8.15
N SER A 49 1.76 3.91 -7.06
CA SER A 49 2.33 3.89 -5.71
C SER A 49 2.59 2.46 -5.23
N LEU A 50 1.65 1.54 -5.50
CA LEU A 50 1.80 0.12 -5.19
C LEU A 50 2.97 -0.52 -5.94
N SER A 51 3.10 -0.26 -7.24
CA SER A 51 4.22 -0.79 -8.03
C SER A 51 5.57 -0.27 -7.53
N GLU A 52 5.65 1.00 -7.12
CA GLU A 52 6.88 1.56 -6.54
C GLU A 52 7.17 0.98 -5.15
N TYR A 53 6.17 0.86 -4.29
CA TYR A 53 6.30 0.24 -2.99
C TYR A 53 6.83 -1.20 -3.10
N GLN A 54 6.30 -2.00 -4.02
CA GLN A 54 6.79 -3.36 -4.30
C GLN A 54 8.27 -3.39 -4.70
N ARG A 55 8.71 -2.45 -5.55
CA ARG A 55 10.13 -2.34 -5.92
C ARG A 55 11.01 -2.04 -4.69
N THR A 56 10.56 -1.12 -3.83
CA THR A 56 11.34 -0.72 -2.64
C THR A 56 11.46 -1.83 -1.59
N ILE A 57 10.41 -2.64 -1.39
CA ILE A 57 10.47 -3.76 -0.44
C ILE A 57 11.26 -4.94 -1.00
N ASN A 58 11.20 -5.19 -2.32
CA ASN A 58 11.94 -6.28 -2.96
C ASN A 58 13.44 -5.98 -3.05
N GLN A 59 13.83 -4.71 -3.21
CA GLN A 59 15.25 -4.32 -3.12
C GLN A 59 15.85 -4.51 -1.72
N LYS A 60 15.03 -4.43 -0.65
CA LYS A 60 15.48 -4.66 0.73
C LYS A 60 15.77 -6.14 1.05
N VAL A 61 15.39 -7.07 0.17
CA VAL A 61 15.58 -8.53 0.33
C VAL A 61 16.83 -9.03 -0.42
N GLY A 62 17.48 -8.19 -1.24
CA GLY A 62 18.58 -8.58 -2.13
C GLY A 62 19.98 -8.02 -1.85
N GLU A 63 20.19 -7.22 -0.80
CA GLU A 63 21.53 -6.69 -0.47
C GLU A 63 21.99 -7.14 0.92
N ASP A 64 22.68 -8.29 0.95
CA ASP A 64 23.75 -8.53 1.92
C ASP A 64 24.94 -7.63 1.54
N SER A 65 24.92 -6.41 2.06
CA SER A 65 26.13 -5.58 2.18
C SER A 65 26.33 -5.20 3.64
N PRO A 66 27.60 -5.22 4.12
CA PRO A 66 27.92 -5.28 5.53
C PRO A 66 27.48 -4.01 6.27
N PRO A 67 27.21 -4.10 7.59
CA PRO A 67 26.83 -2.94 8.38
C PRO A 67 27.96 -1.91 8.35
N PRO A 68 27.67 -0.58 8.25
CA PRO A 68 28.69 0.42 8.45
C PRO A 68 29.27 0.25 9.85
N SER A 69 30.54 -0.15 9.90
CA SER A 69 31.31 -0.27 11.12
C SER A 69 31.40 1.08 11.81
N SER A 70 31.03 1.06 13.10
CA SER A 70 31.39 2.01 14.15
C SER A 70 32.51 3.01 13.81
N LYS A 71 32.20 4.31 13.91
CA LYS A 71 33.14 5.30 14.45
C LYS A 71 32.42 6.09 15.54
N ARG A 72 32.42 5.53 16.75
CA ARG A 72 32.31 6.30 17.99
C ARG A 72 33.53 7.23 18.04
N THR A 73 33.34 8.51 17.73
CA THR A 73 34.38 9.54 17.84
C THR A 73 34.80 9.65 19.30
N LYS A 74 35.96 9.07 19.62
CA LYS A 74 36.72 9.33 20.83
C LYS A 74 37.88 10.22 20.40
N THR A 75 37.75 11.52 20.55
CA THR A 75 38.90 12.45 20.49
C THR A 75 39.20 12.86 21.92
N SER A 76 40.19 12.21 22.50
CA SER A 76 40.94 12.76 23.62
C SER A 76 42.10 13.58 23.07
N SER A 77 42.54 14.55 23.88
CA SER A 77 43.77 15.34 23.80
C SER A 77 43.95 16.23 22.58
N SER A 78 43.89 17.55 22.77
CA SER A 78 45.03 18.36 23.22
C SER A 78 44.69 19.81 22.93
N ASN A 79 44.83 20.71 23.90
CA ASN A 79 45.17 22.10 23.62
C ASN A 79 45.88 22.65 24.86
N ALA A 80 47.21 22.61 24.79
CA ALA A 80 48.07 23.40 25.63
C ALA A 80 48.13 24.81 25.02
N TYR A 81 47.54 25.80 25.69
CA TYR A 81 47.98 27.19 25.64
C TYR A 81 47.89 27.78 27.05
N ARG A 82 48.76 28.74 27.31
CA ARG A 82 49.46 29.06 28.55
C ARG A 82 48.98 30.42 29.10
N SER A 83 49.09 30.62 30.42
CA SER A 83 48.95 31.90 31.18
C SER A 83 47.51 32.44 31.32
N SER A 84 47.04 32.96 32.47
CA SER A 84 47.73 33.60 33.60
C SER A 84 47.00 33.44 34.95
N SER A 85 47.81 33.39 36.02
CA SER A 85 47.62 33.96 37.38
C SER A 85 46.29 33.81 38.13
N ASP A 86 46.27 33.00 39.22
CA ASP A 86 46.03 33.49 40.60
C ASP A 86 46.26 32.36 41.64
N PRO A 87 46.98 32.55 42.76
CA PRO A 87 47.26 31.51 43.74
C PRO A 87 46.50 31.75 45.06
N GLN A 88 45.56 30.87 45.43
CA GLN A 88 45.13 30.75 46.83
C GLN A 88 44.82 29.28 47.20
N TYR A 89 45.72 28.70 48.00
CA TYR A 89 45.46 27.60 48.93
C TYR A 89 44.93 28.23 50.26
N PRO A 90 44.24 27.51 51.18
CA PRO A 90 44.79 26.28 51.75
C PRO A 90 43.81 25.18 52.28
N LEU A 91 44.45 24.03 52.57
CA LEU A 91 44.20 23.09 53.67
C LEU A 91 42.92 22.23 53.69
N GLY A 92 43.12 20.92 53.46
CA GLY A 92 42.16 19.85 53.76
C GLY A 92 42.80 18.46 53.72
N PHE A 93 43.61 18.16 54.74
CA PHE A 93 44.03 16.85 55.29
C PHE A 93 43.89 15.53 54.48
N SER A 94 45.07 15.02 54.11
CA SER A 94 45.67 13.66 54.22
C SER A 94 44.98 12.31 53.86
N PRO A 95 45.77 11.30 53.41
CA PRO A 95 45.33 10.00 52.90
C PRO A 95 45.59 8.81 53.86
N GLN A 96 44.78 7.74 53.79
CA GLN A 96 45.08 6.40 54.34
C GLN A 96 44.44 5.35 53.40
N GLN A 97 45.21 4.64 52.57
CA GLN A 97 45.89 3.35 52.83
C GLN A 97 44.97 2.16 53.16
N GLN A 98 44.98 1.16 52.26
CA GLN A 98 44.98 -0.31 52.49
C GLN A 98 43.70 -0.91 53.13
N GLN A 99 43.16 -2.08 52.81
CA GLN A 99 43.66 -3.32 52.22
C GLN A 99 42.46 -4.27 51.90
N SER A 100 42.63 -5.11 50.87
CA SER A 100 42.08 -6.47 50.64
C SER A 100 40.82 -7.00 51.35
N PHE A 101 39.86 -7.54 50.58
CA PHE A 101 39.26 -8.88 50.82
C PHE A 101 38.77 -9.50 49.49
N SER A 102 39.24 -10.72 49.19
CA SER A 102 38.76 -11.57 48.09
C SER A 102 37.45 -12.26 48.48
N ILE A 103 36.53 -12.47 47.53
CA ILE A 103 35.61 -13.63 47.48
C ILE A 103 35.25 -13.90 46.01
N GLU A 104 35.50 -15.16 45.66
CA GLU A 104 35.15 -15.90 44.45
C GLU A 104 33.64 -15.90 44.18
N ASP A 105 33.22 -15.88 42.91
CA ASP A 105 32.33 -16.92 42.30
C ASP A 105 31.79 -16.42 40.94
N SER A 106 32.04 -17.19 39.87
CA SER A 106 31.60 -16.90 38.50
C SER A 106 30.36 -17.73 38.14
N PRO A 107 29.25 -17.13 37.66
CA PRO A 107 28.15 -17.92 37.07
C PRO A 107 28.34 -18.17 35.56
N PRO A 108 27.88 -19.33 35.04
CA PRO A 108 28.37 -19.92 33.80
C PRO A 108 27.75 -19.35 32.50
N GLN A 109 28.56 -19.35 31.43
CA GLN A 109 28.18 -19.03 30.06
C GLN A 109 27.08 -19.98 29.53
N ARG A 110 25.92 -19.41 29.20
CA ARG A 110 24.78 -20.15 28.65
C ARG A 110 24.94 -20.32 27.13
N LYS A 111 25.14 -21.57 26.68
CA LYS A 111 25.20 -21.94 25.25
C LYS A 111 23.91 -21.55 24.53
N ARG A 112 24.01 -20.70 23.50
CA ARG A 112 22.92 -20.36 22.58
C ARG A 112 22.58 -21.58 21.72
N LYS A 113 21.48 -22.27 22.05
CA LYS A 113 20.87 -23.27 21.18
C LYS A 113 20.11 -22.53 20.08
N GLY A 114 20.63 -22.58 18.85
CA GLY A 114 19.95 -22.04 17.67
C GLY A 114 18.58 -22.71 17.53
N LYS A 115 17.52 -21.93 17.66
CA LYS A 115 16.17 -22.34 17.22
C LYS A 115 16.03 -21.90 15.77
N LYS A 116 15.73 -22.90 14.93
CA LYS A 116 15.46 -22.77 13.50
C LYS A 116 14.41 -21.68 13.25
N ALA A 117 14.68 -20.86 12.25
CA ALA A 117 13.75 -19.88 11.71
C ALA A 117 12.69 -20.61 10.89
N GLU A 118 11.52 -20.83 11.48
CA GLU A 118 10.32 -21.19 10.75
C GLU A 118 9.26 -20.15 11.10
N SER A 119 8.61 -19.60 10.07
CA SER A 119 7.50 -18.63 10.10
C SER A 119 7.82 -17.17 9.71
N THR A 120 8.45 -16.97 8.55
CA THR A 120 8.23 -15.76 7.73
C THR A 120 7.15 -15.99 6.66
N SER A 121 6.96 -17.23 6.19
CA SER A 121 6.04 -17.58 5.10
C SER A 121 4.56 -17.32 5.39
N SER A 122 4.12 -17.41 6.66
CA SER A 122 2.70 -17.33 7.01
C SER A 122 2.10 -15.93 6.82
N ILE A 123 2.89 -14.85 6.93
CA ILE A 123 2.38 -13.46 6.85
C ILE A 123 2.43 -12.95 5.40
N GLU A 124 3.44 -13.38 4.65
CA GLU A 124 3.51 -13.12 3.20
C GLU A 124 2.33 -13.76 2.48
N ASN A 125 1.91 -14.95 2.91
CA ASN A 125 0.69 -15.60 2.42
C ASN A 125 -0.59 -14.82 2.74
N GLU A 126 -0.73 -14.27 3.96
CA GLU A 126 -1.92 -13.48 4.33
C GLU A 126 -2.06 -12.18 3.50
N MET A 127 -0.95 -11.48 3.24
CA MET A 127 -0.91 -10.31 2.36
C MET A 127 -1.26 -10.67 0.90
N PHE A 128 -0.79 -11.83 0.44
CA PHE A 128 -1.07 -12.33 -0.89
C PHE A 128 -2.55 -12.72 -1.05
N ASP A 129 -3.14 -13.36 -0.04
CA ASP A 129 -4.57 -13.71 -0.02
C ASP A 129 -5.45 -12.45 -0.02
N LEU A 130 -5.06 -11.40 0.71
CA LEU A 130 -5.78 -10.13 0.71
C LEU A 130 -5.76 -9.46 -0.67
N LEU A 131 -4.61 -9.47 -1.35
CA LEU A 131 -4.47 -8.92 -2.71
C LEU A 131 -5.29 -9.73 -3.73
N LYS A 132 -5.31 -11.05 -3.58
CA LYS A 132 -6.12 -11.95 -4.42
C LYS A 132 -7.62 -11.69 -4.23
N GLN A 133 -8.06 -11.44 -3.00
CA GLN A 133 -9.44 -11.03 -2.71
C GLN A 133 -9.77 -9.68 -3.32
N ILE A 134 -8.90 -8.66 -3.20
CA ILE A 134 -9.13 -7.33 -3.78
C ILE A 134 -9.23 -7.42 -5.31
N ALA A 135 -8.34 -8.19 -5.95
CA ALA A 135 -8.41 -8.43 -7.39
C ALA A 135 -9.71 -9.14 -7.79
N GLY A 136 -10.15 -10.14 -7.02
CA GLY A 136 -11.41 -10.85 -7.24
C GLY A 136 -12.65 -9.97 -7.06
N ILE A 137 -12.64 -9.06 -6.09
CA ILE A 137 -13.71 -8.07 -5.90
C ILE A 137 -13.77 -7.12 -7.10
N LYS A 138 -12.62 -6.62 -7.56
CA LYS A 138 -12.56 -5.70 -8.70
C LYS A 138 -13.13 -6.34 -9.97
N THR A 139 -12.75 -7.57 -10.30
CA THR A 139 -13.27 -8.30 -11.47
C THR A 139 -14.77 -8.61 -11.33
N ALA A 140 -15.24 -8.96 -10.12
CA ALA A 140 -16.67 -9.15 -9.85
C ALA A 140 -17.47 -7.86 -10.03
N THR A 141 -16.94 -6.72 -9.59
CA THR A 141 -17.61 -5.42 -9.76
C THR A 141 -17.65 -4.97 -11.22
N GLU A 142 -16.58 -5.23 -11.97
CA GLU A 142 -16.47 -4.89 -13.39
C GLU A 142 -17.43 -5.75 -14.23
N THR A 143 -17.48 -7.06 -13.98
CA THR A 143 -18.44 -7.96 -14.64
C THR A 143 -19.90 -7.61 -14.31
N GLN A 144 -20.20 -7.20 -13.07
CA GLN A 144 -21.55 -6.74 -12.72
C GLN A 144 -21.94 -5.44 -13.43
N ALA A 145 -21.01 -4.50 -13.55
CA ALA A 145 -21.22 -3.26 -14.29
C ALA A 145 -21.47 -3.53 -15.79
N GLU A 146 -20.67 -4.43 -16.38
CA GLU A 146 -20.81 -4.84 -17.77
C GLU A 146 -22.15 -5.53 -18.05
N GLN A 147 -22.62 -6.41 -17.15
CA GLN A 147 -23.94 -7.03 -17.27
C GLN A 147 -25.07 -6.01 -17.23
N ARG A 148 -25.00 -5.02 -16.34
CA ARG A 148 -25.98 -3.93 -16.28
C ARG A 148 -25.98 -3.11 -17.56
N GLN A 149 -24.80 -2.80 -18.10
CA GLN A 149 -24.68 -2.07 -19.36
C GLN A 149 -25.29 -2.86 -20.53
N ARG A 150 -24.94 -4.14 -20.68
CA ARG A 150 -25.50 -5.01 -21.73
C ARG A 150 -27.02 -5.09 -21.67
N TYR A 151 -27.59 -5.15 -20.47
CA TYR A 151 -29.04 -5.15 -20.28
C TYR A 151 -29.69 -3.84 -20.74
N GLN A 152 -29.09 -2.69 -20.39
CA GLN A 152 -29.58 -1.39 -20.84
C GLN A 152 -29.49 -1.24 -22.36
N GLU A 153 -28.38 -1.66 -22.96
CA GLU A 153 -28.18 -1.64 -24.42
C GLU A 153 -29.19 -2.53 -25.15
N GLN A 154 -29.47 -3.74 -24.63
CA GLN A 154 -30.51 -4.60 -25.20
C GLN A 154 -31.89 -3.95 -25.11
N LYS A 155 -32.23 -3.34 -23.97
CA LYS A 155 -33.50 -2.64 -23.78
C LYS A 155 -33.65 -1.47 -24.77
N LEU A 156 -32.60 -0.68 -24.96
CA LEU A 156 -32.54 0.40 -25.95
C LEU A 156 -32.71 -0.11 -27.37
N ARG A 157 -32.00 -1.18 -27.75
CA ARG A 157 -32.11 -1.78 -29.09
C ARG A 157 -33.53 -2.25 -29.41
N ILE A 158 -34.20 -2.89 -28.46
CA ILE A 158 -35.58 -3.35 -28.62
C ILE A 158 -36.53 -2.16 -28.80
N LEU A 159 -36.35 -1.11 -27.99
CA LEU A 159 -37.16 0.10 -28.06
C LEU A 159 -37.00 0.79 -29.42
N GLU A 160 -35.76 1.00 -29.86
CA GLU A 160 -35.45 1.59 -31.17
C GLU A 160 -36.02 0.77 -32.33
N ALA A 161 -35.89 -0.57 -32.28
CA ALA A 161 -36.46 -1.46 -33.29
C ALA A 161 -38.00 -1.45 -33.30
N SER A 162 -38.64 -1.16 -32.17
CA SER A 162 -40.10 -1.00 -32.08
C SER A 162 -40.55 0.33 -32.67
N GLU A 163 -39.78 1.40 -32.45
CA GLU A 163 -40.06 2.73 -32.99
C GLU A 163 -39.86 2.77 -34.51
N LYS A 164 -38.78 2.15 -35.00
CA LYS A 164 -38.53 1.95 -36.44
C LYS A 164 -39.63 1.16 -37.13
N ARG A 165 -40.20 0.14 -36.47
CA ARG A 165 -41.34 -0.60 -37.03
C ARG A 165 -42.61 0.25 -37.08
N LYS A 166 -42.87 1.07 -36.06
CA LYS A 166 -44.04 1.97 -36.05
C LYS A 166 -43.97 3.01 -37.16
N THR A 167 -42.80 3.63 -37.35
CA THR A 167 -42.57 4.61 -38.42
C THR A 167 -42.76 3.98 -39.79
N GLN A 168 -42.16 2.80 -40.05
CA GLN A 168 -42.37 2.08 -41.32
C GLN A 168 -43.82 1.71 -41.59
N LEU A 169 -44.60 1.35 -40.57
CA LEU A 169 -46.02 1.07 -40.74
C LEU A 169 -46.83 2.33 -41.04
N LEU A 170 -46.49 3.45 -40.40
CA LEU A 170 -47.13 4.73 -40.67
C LEU A 170 -46.84 5.19 -42.11
N ASP A 171 -45.59 5.09 -42.54
CA ASP A 171 -45.18 5.48 -43.89
C ASP A 171 -45.90 4.64 -44.96
N ARG A 172 -46.01 3.32 -44.75
CA ARG A 172 -46.79 2.44 -45.64
C ARG A 172 -48.28 2.76 -45.64
N GLU A 173 -48.84 3.12 -44.50
CA GLU A 173 -50.26 3.50 -44.40
C GLU A 173 -50.53 4.78 -45.18
N ILE A 174 -49.62 5.76 -45.10
CA ILE A 174 -49.70 7.00 -45.90
C ILE A 174 -49.61 6.67 -47.39
N GLU A 175 -48.64 5.87 -47.80
CA GLU A 175 -48.51 5.43 -49.21
C GLU A 175 -49.79 4.73 -49.70
N ASN A 176 -50.38 3.85 -48.89
CA ASN A 176 -51.62 3.17 -49.24
C ASN A 176 -52.80 4.15 -49.36
N GLN A 177 -52.92 5.10 -48.44
CA GLN A 177 -53.98 6.12 -48.50
C GLN A 177 -53.86 7.01 -49.73
N ASP A 178 -52.63 7.41 -50.08
CA ASP A 178 -52.37 8.19 -51.28
C ASP A 178 -52.73 7.37 -52.55
N MET A 179 -52.36 6.09 -52.60
CA MET A 179 -52.71 5.20 -53.70
C MET A 179 -54.23 5.03 -53.85
N GLU A 180 -54.95 4.81 -52.74
CA GLU A 180 -56.41 4.73 -52.74
C GLU A 180 -57.07 6.04 -53.22
N TYR A 181 -56.50 7.18 -52.85
CA TYR A 181 -56.96 8.48 -53.33
C TYR A 181 -56.83 8.61 -54.85
N PHE A 182 -55.69 8.22 -55.43
CA PHE A 182 -55.46 8.28 -56.88
C PHE A 182 -56.28 7.28 -57.68
N LEU A 183 -56.64 6.14 -57.08
CA LEU A 183 -57.44 5.09 -57.73
C LEU A 183 -58.95 5.29 -57.59
N ARG A 184 -59.38 6.26 -56.76
CA ARG A 184 -60.80 6.55 -56.57
C ARG A 184 -61.43 7.02 -57.89
N PRO A 185 -62.54 6.41 -58.35
CA PRO A 185 -63.25 6.85 -59.54
C PRO A 185 -63.61 8.33 -59.45
N HIS A 186 -63.20 9.08 -60.45
CA HIS A 186 -63.44 10.50 -60.56
C HIS A 186 -64.72 10.70 -61.38
N ASP A 187 -65.86 10.70 -60.70
CA ASP A 187 -67.21 10.79 -61.29
C ASP A 187 -67.56 12.17 -61.92
N HIS A 188 -66.57 12.96 -62.33
CA HIS A 188 -66.79 14.33 -62.85
C HIS A 188 -66.60 14.47 -64.36
N LEU A 189 -66.78 13.38 -65.12
CA LEU A 189 -66.72 13.38 -66.60
C LEU A 189 -67.94 12.70 -67.27
N THR A 190 -69.11 12.73 -66.64
CA THR A 190 -70.40 12.41 -67.29
C THR A 190 -71.36 13.59 -67.25
#